data_AF-A0A2V9KV96-F1
#
_entry.id   AF-A0A2V9KV96-F1
#
_cell.length_a   1.000
_cell.length_b   1.000
_cell.length_c   1.000
_cell.angle_alpha   90.00
_cell.angle_beta   90.00
_cell.angle_gamma   90.00
#
_symmetry.space_group_name_H-M   'P 1'
#
loop_
_entity.id
_entity.type
_entity.pdbx_description
1 polymer ?
#
loop_
_entity_poly.entity_id
_entity_poly.type
_entity_poly.pdbx_seq_one_letter_code
_entity_poly.pdbx_strand_id
1 'polypeptide(L)'
;TGLGYVPPLRLNQFGGEIGGPMKKDRTFFYANYEGIRQVQNITVIGFVPSAAYRATVTNPALTPFLSSWPAGQTHTSDPNVDQRTSPGANNQREDNGMFRLDHTFSGRTSMFGRLIIDDATLSSPLDTVGGRDNPHIRPSNYVVQLTHTFSPTVVNELRGGVNRSAMHHYFYGTSPFLTNTVNGPASVG
;
A
#
# COMPACT_ATOMS: atom_id res chain seq x y z
N THR A 1 -37.25 2.95 -2.62
CA THR A 1 -36.28 4.05 -2.49
C THR A 1 -35.47 3.84 -1.23
N GLY A 2 -34.32 3.18 -1.35
CA GLY A 2 -33.40 2.98 -0.24
C GLY A 2 -32.01 3.24 -0.78
N LEU A 3 -31.53 4.47 -0.69
CA LEU A 3 -30.13 4.74 -0.93
C LEU A 3 -29.38 3.96 0.14
N GLY A 4 -28.80 2.83 -0.25
CA GLY A 4 -28.04 1.96 0.63
C GLY A 4 -27.03 2.81 1.39
N TYR A 5 -27.00 2.64 2.72
CA TYR A 5 -26.05 3.32 3.58
C TYR A 5 -24.63 3.08 3.04
N VAL A 6 -24.07 4.09 2.37
CA VAL A 6 -22.67 4.11 1.97
C VAL A 6 -21.90 4.46 3.24
N PRO A 7 -21.15 3.52 3.83
CA PRO A 7 -20.49 3.84 5.08
C PRO A 7 -19.45 4.93 4.84
N PRO A 8 -19.35 5.92 5.76
CA PRO A 8 -18.57 7.12 5.51
C PRO A 8 -17.08 6.82 5.45
N LEU A 9 -16.36 7.55 4.59
CA LEU A 9 -14.91 7.63 4.63
C LEU A 9 -14.47 8.20 5.98
N ARG A 10 -13.56 7.50 6.67
CA ARG A 10 -12.87 8.02 7.86
C ARG A 10 -11.43 8.31 7.50
N LEU A 11 -11.07 9.59 7.43
CA LEU A 11 -9.74 10.06 7.08
C LEU A 11 -9.19 10.92 8.22
N ASN A 12 -7.99 10.59 8.69
CA ASN A 12 -7.20 11.46 9.56
C ASN A 12 -5.90 11.77 8.85
N GLN A 13 -5.69 13.05 8.54
CA GLN A 13 -4.46 13.56 7.95
C GLN A 13 -3.86 14.57 8.94
N PHE A 14 -2.60 14.36 9.26
CA PHE A 14 -1.88 15.19 10.22
C PHE A 14 -0.43 15.31 9.79
N GLY A 15 0.23 16.36 10.24
CA GLY A 15 1.60 16.58 9.88
C GLY A 15 2.17 17.81 10.56
N GLY A 16 3.45 18.03 10.30
CA GLY A 16 4.17 19.18 10.80
C GLY A 16 5.50 19.32 10.09
N GLU A 17 6.07 20.50 10.23
CA GLU A 17 7.38 20.83 9.70
C GLU A 17 8.18 21.60 10.74
N ILE A 18 9.48 21.45 10.65
CA ILE A 18 10.43 22.16 11.49
C ILE A 18 11.72 22.39 10.71
N GLY A 19 12.31 23.55 10.91
CA GLY A 19 13.61 23.86 10.34
C GLY A 19 14.33 24.91 11.16
N GLY A 20 15.62 25.02 10.93
CA GLY A 20 16.43 26.00 11.63
C GLY A 20 17.93 25.77 11.47
N PRO A 21 18.75 26.66 12.05
CA PRO A 21 20.19 26.49 12.08
C PRO A 21 20.58 25.36 13.05
N MET A 22 21.35 24.38 12.58
CA MET A 22 22.15 23.52 13.48
C MET A 22 23.46 24.20 13.86
N LYS A 23 24.02 24.96 12.91
CA LYS A 23 25.13 25.89 13.14
C LYS A 23 24.82 27.19 12.43
N LYS A 24 24.70 28.28 13.19
CA LYS A 24 24.37 29.60 12.66
C LYS A 24 25.29 29.95 11.47
N ASP A 25 24.68 30.49 10.42
CA ASP A 25 25.33 30.94 9.17
C ASP A 25 26.08 29.84 8.37
N ARG A 26 25.96 28.57 8.78
CA ARG A 26 26.73 27.47 8.19
C ARG A 26 25.92 26.23 7.88
N THR A 27 25.04 25.80 8.77
CA THR A 27 24.35 24.53 8.63
C THR A 27 22.90 24.69 9.04
N PHE A 28 22.00 24.37 8.12
CA PHE A 28 20.56 24.49 8.30
C PHE A 28 19.92 23.16 7.97
N PHE A 29 18.87 22.83 8.71
CA PHE A 29 18.07 21.67 8.43
C PHE A 29 16.62 22.09 8.18
N TYR A 30 15.93 21.25 7.42
CA TYR A 30 14.49 21.29 7.28
C TYR A 30 13.98 19.85 7.31
N ALA A 31 12.90 19.62 8.03
CA ALA A 31 12.24 18.34 8.10
C ALA A 31 10.72 18.55 8.04
N ASN A 32 10.02 17.68 7.34
CA ASN A 32 8.58 17.59 7.42
C ASN A 32 8.13 16.14 7.52
N TYR A 33 6.90 15.98 8.02
CA TYR A 33 6.25 14.70 8.12
C TYR A 33 4.75 14.87 7.89
N GLU A 34 4.17 13.92 7.18
CA GLU A 34 2.75 13.80 6.92
C GLU A 34 2.31 12.35 7.14
N GLY A 35 1.24 12.18 7.91
CA GLY A 35 0.61 10.90 8.17
C GLY A 35 -0.83 10.89 7.69
N ILE A 36 -1.18 9.87 6.93
CA ILE A 36 -2.56 9.59 6.49
C ILE A 36 -3.03 8.28 7.13
N ARG A 37 -4.22 8.31 7.73
CA ARG A 37 -4.93 7.14 8.25
C ARG A 37 -6.33 7.13 7.67
N GLN A 38 -6.61 6.18 6.79
CA GLN A 38 -7.86 6.11 6.06
C GLN A 38 -8.52 4.75 6.25
N VAL A 39 -9.83 4.78 6.54
CA VAL A 39 -10.71 3.62 6.50
C VAL A 39 -11.87 3.94 5.58
N GLN A 40 -12.03 3.14 4.52
CA GLN A 40 -13.13 3.25 3.58
C GLN A 40 -13.82 1.90 3.47
N ASN A 41 -15.12 1.84 3.77
CA ASN A 41 -15.86 0.62 3.53
C ASN A 41 -16.08 0.41 2.04
N ILE A 42 -15.88 -0.82 1.61
CA ILE A 42 -16.16 -1.28 0.26
C ILE A 42 -17.05 -2.52 0.33
N THR A 43 -17.83 -2.72 -0.72
CA THR A 43 -18.64 -3.92 -0.86
C THR A 43 -18.00 -4.79 -1.92
N VAL A 44 -17.64 -6.03 -1.54
CA VAL A 44 -17.15 -7.03 -2.50
C VAL A 44 -18.31 -7.93 -2.89
N ILE A 45 -18.45 -8.15 -4.19
CA ILE A 45 -19.40 -9.10 -4.76
C ILE A 45 -18.59 -10.21 -5.41
N GLY A 46 -18.96 -11.45 -5.14
CA GLY A 46 -18.31 -12.63 -5.66
C GLY A 46 -19.28 -13.77 -5.83
N PHE A 47 -18.81 -14.82 -6.48
CA PHE A 47 -19.59 -16.00 -6.79
C PHE A 47 -19.18 -17.16 -5.90
N VAL A 48 -20.18 -17.90 -5.41
CA VAL A 48 -19.99 -19.08 -4.56
C VAL A 48 -20.81 -20.25 -5.12
N PRO A 49 -20.41 -21.51 -4.83
CA PRO A 49 -21.19 -22.66 -5.27
C PRO A 49 -22.61 -22.62 -4.70
N SER A 50 -23.61 -22.81 -5.57
CA SER A 50 -25.02 -22.77 -5.16
C SER A 50 -25.39 -23.96 -4.26
N ALA A 51 -26.47 -23.82 -3.51
CA ALA A 51 -27.00 -24.93 -2.72
C ALA A 51 -27.34 -26.16 -3.59
N ALA A 52 -27.89 -25.94 -4.80
CA ALA A 52 -28.20 -26.99 -5.76
C ALA A 52 -26.93 -27.71 -6.23
N TYR A 53 -25.88 -26.97 -6.58
CA TYR A 53 -24.61 -27.57 -6.99
C TYR A 53 -23.97 -28.38 -5.86
N ARG A 54 -23.93 -27.83 -4.64
CA ARG A 54 -23.40 -28.54 -3.46
C ARG A 54 -24.10 -29.87 -3.22
N ALA A 55 -25.40 -29.96 -3.50
CA ALA A 55 -26.17 -31.20 -3.36
C ALA A 55 -25.84 -32.26 -4.43
N THR A 56 -25.26 -31.88 -5.57
CA THR A 56 -24.83 -32.84 -6.61
C THR A 56 -23.48 -33.48 -6.32
N VAL A 57 -22.68 -32.89 -5.42
CA VAL A 57 -21.33 -33.39 -5.09
C VAL A 57 -21.41 -34.46 -4.02
N THR A 58 -21.29 -35.72 -4.45
CA THR A 58 -21.36 -36.91 -3.59
C THR A 58 -19.99 -37.42 -3.13
N ASN A 59 -18.89 -36.93 -3.71
CA ASN A 59 -17.55 -37.35 -3.32
C ASN A 59 -17.17 -36.77 -1.94
N PRO A 60 -16.98 -37.62 -0.92
CA PRO A 60 -16.72 -37.17 0.45
C PRO A 60 -15.39 -36.42 0.59
N ALA A 61 -14.44 -36.60 -0.33
CA ALA A 61 -13.18 -35.85 -0.34
C ALA A 61 -13.38 -34.36 -0.70
N LEU A 62 -14.46 -34.02 -1.42
CA LEU A 62 -14.76 -32.65 -1.85
C LEU A 62 -15.72 -31.92 -0.90
N THR A 63 -16.45 -32.65 -0.06
CA THR A 63 -17.40 -32.06 0.90
C THR A 63 -16.76 -31.03 1.83
N PRO A 64 -15.56 -31.27 2.42
CA PRO A 64 -14.90 -30.28 3.27
C PRO A 64 -14.54 -29.01 2.49
N PHE A 65 -14.05 -29.16 1.25
CA PHE A 65 -13.74 -28.02 0.38
C PHE A 65 -14.99 -27.22 0.04
N LEU A 66 -16.11 -27.86 -0.30
CA LEU A 66 -17.35 -27.11 -0.57
C LEU A 66 -17.91 -26.45 0.68
N SER A 67 -17.78 -27.08 1.85
CA SER A 67 -18.24 -26.52 3.12
C SER A 67 -17.45 -25.28 3.58
N SER A 68 -16.23 -25.07 3.06
CA SER A 68 -15.46 -23.86 3.36
C SER A 68 -16.00 -22.61 2.68
N TRP A 69 -16.70 -22.78 1.55
CA TRP A 69 -17.36 -21.68 0.88
C TRP A 69 -18.62 -21.30 1.64
N PRO A 70 -18.82 -20.02 1.97
CA PRO A 70 -20.04 -19.58 2.62
C PRO A 70 -21.26 -19.75 1.67
N ALA A 71 -22.45 -19.83 2.25
CA ALA A 71 -23.68 -19.93 1.46
C ALA A 71 -23.89 -18.66 0.59
N GLY A 72 -24.47 -18.88 -0.59
CA GLY A 72 -24.92 -17.82 -1.48
C GLY A 72 -26.06 -16.99 -0.88
N GLN A 73 -26.24 -15.77 -1.38
CA GLN A 73 -27.32 -14.88 -0.98
C GLN A 73 -28.36 -14.68 -2.09
N THR A 74 -27.91 -14.55 -3.34
CA THR A 74 -28.76 -14.28 -4.50
C THR A 74 -28.47 -15.28 -5.59
N HIS A 75 -29.50 -15.93 -6.13
CA HIS A 75 -29.33 -16.87 -7.23
C HIS A 75 -28.95 -16.14 -8.52
N THR A 76 -28.08 -16.75 -9.32
CA THR A 76 -27.74 -16.22 -10.65
C THR A 76 -28.54 -16.92 -11.75
N SER A 77 -28.32 -16.56 -13.00
CA SER A 77 -28.88 -17.30 -14.14
C SER A 77 -28.24 -18.67 -14.34
N ASP A 78 -27.04 -18.91 -13.79
CA ASP A 78 -26.41 -20.23 -13.75
C ASP A 78 -26.91 -20.98 -12.49
N PRO A 79 -27.59 -22.14 -12.64
CA PRO A 79 -28.13 -22.88 -11.50
C PRO A 79 -27.04 -23.39 -10.54
N ASN A 80 -25.77 -23.42 -10.96
CA ASN A 80 -24.65 -23.91 -10.16
C ASN A 80 -23.98 -22.81 -9.32
N VAL A 81 -24.35 -21.55 -9.52
CA VAL A 81 -23.66 -20.39 -8.95
C VAL A 81 -24.64 -19.46 -8.25
N ASP A 82 -24.30 -19.15 -7.00
CA ASP A 82 -24.95 -18.07 -6.26
C ASP A 82 -24.00 -16.88 -6.12
N GLN A 83 -24.57 -15.68 -6.07
CA GLN A 83 -23.85 -14.47 -5.72
C GLN A 83 -23.83 -14.29 -4.20
N ARG A 84 -22.69 -13.84 -3.69
CA ARG A 84 -22.52 -13.37 -2.32
C ARG A 84 -22.02 -11.94 -2.32
N THR A 85 -22.52 -11.16 -1.38
CA THR A 85 -22.09 -9.80 -1.09
C THR A 85 -21.50 -9.77 0.31
N SER A 86 -20.25 -9.29 0.41
CA SER A 86 -19.53 -9.19 1.67
C SER A 86 -19.12 -7.74 1.91
N PRO A 87 -19.52 -7.13 3.04
CA PRO A 87 -18.98 -5.83 3.43
C PRO A 87 -17.54 -6.01 3.88
N GLY A 88 -16.67 -5.11 3.43
CA GLY A 88 -15.29 -5.04 3.89
C GLY A 88 -14.85 -3.60 4.09
N ALA A 89 -13.65 -3.44 4.66
CA ALA A 89 -13.07 -2.13 4.91
C ALA A 89 -11.68 -2.09 4.29
N ASN A 90 -11.47 -1.17 3.37
CA ASN A 90 -10.15 -0.81 2.90
C ASN A 90 -9.47 0.06 3.96
N ASN A 91 -8.35 -0.42 4.49
CA ASN A 91 -7.55 0.30 5.49
C ASN A 91 -6.25 0.76 4.84
N GLN A 92 -6.01 2.05 4.79
CA GLN A 92 -4.77 2.64 4.31
C GLN A 92 -4.08 3.38 5.45
N ARG A 93 -2.78 3.14 5.56
CA ARG A 93 -1.87 3.87 6.44
C ARG A 93 -0.69 4.29 5.60
N GLU A 94 -0.40 5.58 5.63
CA GLU A 94 0.70 6.16 4.87
C GLU A 94 1.45 7.16 5.75
N ASP A 95 2.77 7.13 5.67
CA ASP A 95 3.68 8.01 6.38
C ASP A 95 4.74 8.51 5.41
N ASN A 96 4.65 9.79 5.05
CA ASN A 96 5.61 10.46 4.20
C ASN A 96 6.46 11.44 5.01
N GLY A 97 7.75 11.50 4.73
CA GLY A 97 8.65 12.42 5.38
C GLY A 97 9.82 12.83 4.50
N MET A 98 10.25 14.08 4.66
CA MET A 98 11.46 14.60 4.05
C MET A 98 12.39 15.14 5.11
N PHE A 99 13.68 14.88 4.93
CA PHE A 99 14.73 15.56 5.65
C PHE A 99 15.71 16.18 4.65
N ARG A 100 16.07 17.43 4.90
CA ARG A 100 17.04 18.18 4.14
C ARG A 100 18.07 18.79 5.06
N LEU A 101 19.33 18.70 4.64
CA LEU A 101 20.47 19.31 5.30
C LEU A 101 21.21 20.18 4.30
N ASP A 102 21.32 21.47 4.59
CA ASP A 102 22.11 22.44 3.83
C ASP A 102 23.37 22.82 4.63
N HIS A 103 24.52 22.86 3.95
CA HIS A 103 25.78 23.24 4.56
C HIS A 103 26.60 24.17 3.65
N THR A 104 27.07 25.29 4.20
CA THR A 104 27.96 26.25 3.54
C THR A 104 29.39 26.07 4.06
N PHE A 105 30.24 25.43 3.27
CA PHE A 105 31.65 25.21 3.61
C PHE A 105 32.47 26.51 3.53
N SER A 106 32.14 27.39 2.58
CA SER A 106 32.75 28.71 2.40
C SER A 106 31.79 29.66 1.69
N GLY A 107 32.15 30.95 1.56
CA GLY A 107 31.37 31.90 0.75
C GLY A 107 31.29 31.55 -0.75
N ARG A 108 31.98 30.50 -1.20
CA ARG A 108 32.00 30.02 -2.58
C ARG A 108 31.53 28.57 -2.72
N THR A 109 31.23 27.87 -1.62
CA THR A 109 30.97 26.43 -1.67
C THR A 109 29.88 26.05 -0.70
N SER A 110 28.82 25.47 -1.23
CA SER A 110 27.70 24.94 -0.45
C SER A 110 27.27 23.59 -0.98
N MET A 111 26.68 22.78 -0.11
CA MET A 111 26.11 21.49 -0.44
C MET A 111 24.77 21.34 0.26
N PHE A 112 23.89 20.55 -0.34
CA PHE A 112 22.79 19.96 0.40
C PHE A 112 22.64 18.48 0.14
N GLY A 113 22.06 17.80 1.13
CA GLY A 113 21.48 16.46 0.98
C GLY A 113 19.97 16.53 1.26
N ARG A 114 19.18 15.78 0.50
CA ARG A 114 17.75 15.59 0.75
C ARG A 114 17.39 14.12 0.62
N LEU A 115 16.62 13.63 1.57
CA LEU A 115 15.96 12.33 1.50
C LEU A 115 14.45 12.52 1.64
N ILE A 116 13.68 11.79 0.85
CA ILE A 116 12.22 11.69 0.94
C ILE A 116 11.91 10.20 1.02
N ILE A 117 11.09 9.82 1.99
CA ILE A 117 10.63 8.44 2.16
C ILE A 117 9.12 8.50 2.37
N ASP A 118 8.41 7.71 1.58
CA ASP A 118 7.01 7.40 1.80
C ASP A 118 6.89 5.92 2.20
N ASP A 119 5.97 5.62 3.10
CA ASP A 119 5.71 4.30 3.65
C ASP A 119 4.20 4.09 3.73
N ALA A 120 3.69 3.35 2.76
CA ALA A 120 2.29 3.03 2.64
C ALA A 120 2.05 1.53 2.86
N THR A 121 0.98 1.24 3.60
CA THR A 121 0.35 -0.07 3.66
C THR A 121 -1.12 0.08 3.33
N LEU A 122 -1.60 -0.77 2.43
CA LEU A 122 -3.01 -0.91 2.13
C LEU A 122 -3.47 -2.27 2.64
N SER A 123 -4.71 -2.38 3.08
CA SER A 123 -5.37 -3.66 3.33
C SER A 123 -6.79 -3.60 2.78
N SER A 124 -6.98 -4.10 1.58
CA SER A 124 -8.27 -4.14 0.90
C SER A 124 -8.84 -5.57 0.91
N PRO A 125 -10.16 -5.72 1.05
CA PRO A 125 -10.84 -6.97 0.73
C PRO A 125 -10.61 -7.38 -0.73
N LEU A 126 -10.24 -8.64 -0.98
CA LEU A 126 -10.03 -9.19 -2.33
C LEU A 126 -11.23 -10.01 -2.81
N ASP A 127 -11.88 -10.75 -1.91
CA ASP A 127 -12.98 -11.65 -2.25
C ASP A 127 -14.09 -11.64 -1.17
N THR A 128 -15.11 -12.47 -1.36
CA THR A 128 -16.26 -12.60 -0.43
C THR A 128 -16.10 -13.68 0.63
N VAL A 129 -14.97 -14.39 0.62
CA VAL A 129 -14.66 -15.51 1.52
C VAL A 129 -13.59 -15.15 2.56
N GLY A 130 -13.05 -13.93 2.51
CA GLY A 130 -12.17 -13.34 3.52
C GLY A 130 -10.76 -13.06 3.04
N GLY A 131 -10.46 -13.31 1.76
CA GLY A 131 -9.19 -12.94 1.15
C GLY A 131 -8.96 -11.42 1.19
N ARG A 132 -7.70 -11.05 1.44
CA ARG A 132 -7.26 -9.66 1.50
C ARG A 132 -6.01 -9.43 0.70
N ASP A 133 -5.95 -8.27 0.10
CA ASP A 133 -4.78 -7.74 -0.55
C ASP A 133 -4.09 -6.72 0.37
N ASN A 134 -2.78 -6.88 0.56
CA ASN A 134 -1.97 -6.17 1.53
C ASN A 134 -0.63 -5.70 0.96
N PRO A 135 -0.62 -4.79 -0.04
CA PRO A 135 0.63 -4.26 -0.56
C PRO A 135 1.27 -3.31 0.46
N HIS A 136 2.59 -3.43 0.57
CA HIS A 136 3.47 -2.51 1.26
C HIS A 136 4.35 -1.80 0.23
N ILE A 137 4.28 -0.48 0.19
CA ILE A 137 4.93 0.36 -0.81
C ILE A 137 5.81 1.35 -0.06
N ARG A 138 7.11 1.36 -0.40
CA ARG A 138 8.08 2.27 0.22
C ARG A 138 8.97 2.94 -0.82
N PRO A 139 8.49 3.98 -1.53
CA PRO A 139 9.32 4.74 -2.43
C PRO A 139 10.25 5.66 -1.63
N SER A 140 11.45 5.86 -2.15
CA SER A 140 12.46 6.70 -1.53
C SER A 140 13.28 7.45 -2.59
N ASN A 141 13.49 8.74 -2.38
CA ASN A 141 14.31 9.61 -3.20
C ASN A 141 15.45 10.17 -2.35
N TYR A 142 16.68 10.03 -2.83
CA TYR A 142 17.86 10.60 -2.19
C TYR A 142 18.60 11.47 -3.20
N VAL A 143 18.92 12.70 -2.85
CA VAL A 143 19.62 13.66 -3.70
C VAL A 143 20.69 14.38 -2.91
N VAL A 144 21.87 14.51 -3.51
CA VAL A 144 22.94 15.40 -3.04
C VAL A 144 23.28 16.38 -4.15
N GLN A 145 23.50 17.63 -3.80
CA GLN A 145 23.99 18.65 -4.73
C GLN A 145 25.12 19.44 -4.07
N LEU A 146 26.19 19.67 -4.81
CA LEU A 146 27.30 20.54 -4.46
C LEU A 146 27.35 21.71 -5.47
N THR A 147 27.46 22.93 -4.97
CA THR A 147 27.66 24.13 -5.79
C THR A 147 28.99 24.79 -5.40
N HIS A 148 29.81 25.11 -6.39
CA HIS A 148 31.08 25.82 -6.21
C HIS A 148 31.22 27.00 -7.18
N THR A 149 31.52 28.19 -6.65
CA THR A 149 31.82 29.40 -7.43
C THR A 149 33.34 29.54 -7.57
N PHE A 150 33.88 29.26 -8.75
CA PHE A 150 35.32 29.38 -9.04
C PHE A 150 35.73 30.86 -9.22
N SER A 151 34.87 31.65 -9.87
CA SER A 151 35.05 33.09 -10.10
C SER A 151 33.68 33.79 -10.16
N PRO A 152 33.61 35.14 -10.21
CA PRO A 152 32.34 35.86 -10.40
C PRO A 152 31.58 35.48 -11.68
N THR A 153 32.24 34.80 -12.63
CA THR A 153 31.68 34.42 -13.93
C THR A 153 31.64 32.90 -14.17
N VAL A 154 32.14 32.09 -13.23
CA VAL A 154 32.20 30.63 -13.38
C VAL A 154 31.67 29.95 -12.12
N VAL A 155 30.54 29.25 -12.27
CA VAL A 155 29.90 28.42 -11.24
C VAL A 155 29.79 26.99 -11.76
N ASN A 156 30.04 26.02 -10.89
CA ASN A 156 29.79 24.61 -11.15
C ASN A 156 28.75 24.07 -10.18
N GLU A 157 27.85 23.25 -10.71
CA GLU A 157 26.88 22.47 -9.95
C GLU A 157 27.08 20.99 -10.28
N LEU A 158 27.27 20.18 -9.24
CA LEU A 158 27.27 18.73 -9.32
C LEU A 158 26.06 18.20 -8.57
N ARG A 159 25.23 17.39 -9.22
CA ARG A 159 24.06 16.75 -8.60
C ARG A 159 24.10 15.24 -8.85
N GLY A 160 23.87 14.47 -7.79
CA GLY A 160 23.65 13.03 -7.86
C GLY A 160 22.41 12.66 -7.08
N GLY A 161 21.71 11.61 -7.50
CA GLY A 161 20.58 11.10 -6.76
C GLY A 161 20.15 9.72 -7.20
N VAL A 162 19.42 9.04 -6.33
CA VAL A 162 18.85 7.71 -6.58
C VAL A 162 17.38 7.70 -6.19
N ASN A 163 16.60 6.98 -6.98
CA ASN A 163 15.22 6.66 -6.68
C ASN A 163 15.12 5.15 -6.48
N ARG A 164 14.45 4.74 -5.41
CA ARG A 164 14.12 3.35 -5.15
C ARG A 164 12.63 3.27 -4.92
N SER A 165 11.93 2.47 -5.71
CA SER A 165 10.56 2.07 -5.41
C SER A 165 10.58 0.57 -5.12
N ALA A 166 10.30 0.21 -3.87
CA ALA A 166 10.13 -1.18 -3.50
C ALA A 166 8.66 -1.40 -3.15
N MET A 167 8.05 -2.34 -3.87
CA MET A 167 6.71 -2.84 -3.58
C MET A 167 6.85 -4.29 -3.12
N HIS A 168 6.24 -4.61 -1.99
CA HIS A 168 6.03 -5.97 -1.54
C HIS A 168 4.54 -6.22 -1.51
N HIS A 169 4.07 -7.11 -2.37
CA HIS A 169 2.65 -7.41 -2.55
C HIS A 169 2.32 -8.71 -1.83
N TYR A 170 1.56 -8.65 -0.74
CA TYR A 170 1.13 -9.83 -0.01
C TYR A 170 -0.37 -10.06 -0.24
N PHE A 171 -0.72 -11.31 -0.59
CA PHE A 171 -2.10 -11.78 -0.59
C PHE A 171 -2.30 -12.71 0.60
N TYR A 172 -3.34 -12.47 1.39
CA TYR A 172 -3.73 -13.35 2.49
C TYR A 172 -5.09 -13.96 2.17
N GLY A 173 -5.13 -15.29 1.99
CA GLY A 173 -6.37 -16.05 1.86
C GLY A 173 -6.80 -16.67 3.19
N THR A 174 -8.11 -16.84 3.39
CA THR A 174 -8.72 -17.48 4.57
C THR A 174 -9.05 -18.96 4.33
N SER A 175 -8.43 -19.61 3.34
CA SER A 175 -8.68 -21.03 3.05
C SER A 175 -8.50 -21.88 4.31
N PRO A 176 -9.53 -22.63 4.76
CA PRO A 176 -9.42 -23.47 5.95
C PRO A 176 -8.59 -24.74 5.74
N PHE A 177 -8.06 -24.95 4.54
CA PHE A 177 -7.12 -26.03 4.26
C PHE A 177 -5.73 -25.44 4.03
N LEU A 178 -4.78 -25.87 4.86
CA LEU A 178 -3.37 -25.89 4.49
C LEU A 178 -3.25 -26.77 3.25
N THR A 179 -3.22 -26.19 2.07
CA THR A 179 -2.56 -26.88 0.97
C THR A 179 -1.10 -26.91 1.37
N ASN A 180 -0.62 -28.05 1.88
CA ASN A 180 0.77 -28.41 1.62
C ASN A 180 0.88 -28.36 0.09
N THR A 181 1.42 -27.27 -0.41
CA THR A 181 1.73 -27.12 -1.83
C THR A 181 2.58 -28.32 -2.18
N VAL A 182 2.02 -29.25 -2.94
CA VAL A 182 2.84 -30.11 -3.79
C VAL A 182 3.66 -29.12 -4.60
N ASN A 183 4.99 -29.17 -4.42
CA ASN A 183 5.92 -28.32 -5.16
C ASN A 183 5.61 -28.41 -6.65
N GLY A 184 4.99 -27.37 -7.19
CA GLY A 184 4.79 -27.12 -8.61
C GLY A 184 5.61 -25.90 -9.00
N PRO A 185 6.19 -25.86 -10.21
CA PRO A 185 7.34 -25.02 -10.51
C PRO A 185 6.97 -23.54 -10.45
N ALA A 186 7.64 -22.83 -9.54
CA ALA A 186 7.65 -21.38 -9.54
C ALA A 186 8.50 -20.89 -10.72
N SER A 187 7.86 -20.39 -11.77
CA SER A 187 8.47 -19.43 -12.68
C SER A 187 7.39 -18.66 -13.43
N VAL A 188 7.22 -17.39 -13.08
CA VAL A 188 6.87 -16.36 -14.07
C VAL A 188 7.70 -15.13 -13.69
N GLY A 189 8.59 -14.74 -14.60
CA GLY A 189 9.47 -13.58 -14.47
C GLY A 189 8.83 -12.28 -14.92
#